data_AF-A0A6G1PT84-F1
#
_entry.id   AF-A0A6G1PT84-F1
#
_cell.length_a   1.000
_cell.length_b   1.000
_cell.length_c   1.000
_cell.angle_alpha   90.00
_cell.angle_beta   90.00
_cell.angle_gamma   90.00
#
_symmetry.space_group_name_H-M   'P 1'
#
loop_
_entity.id
_entity.type
_entity.pdbx_description
1 polymer ?
#
loop_
_entity_poly.entity_id
_entity_poly.type
_entity_poly.pdbx_seq_one_letter_code
_entity_poly.pdbx_strand_id
1 'polypeptide(L)'
;MDCPSNNSKQQETRIGNARDTLLFLLKSLPLGCYFNIYSFGSTYESIFPKSVEYSETTMEEALKTVDTMDANLGGTEILRPLKHIYSQSCIPNQPRQLFVFTDGEVGNTKEVLDLVKKNSFSHRCFSFGIGEGASSALINGLAKEGGGHAQFITGTDRMQTKVMQSLRFALQPAVENISVTWDLPKGVSVTLLSPPITTIFQGQRSLVYAQLTGQCSKAAEGRVTVKYSLAGHLSQNQLRFSLKPAEDTGLTIHRLGARTLIRFMEMEEREHQGQQDGGVKEKVVELSVQSGVSSSFTAFIAVNKSDGKVIQGPLVRRDVPVAMMMKGLHIPFAGPSGPFLLGSSSKYSITCCDLTTNK
;
A
#
# COMPACT_ATOMS: atom_id res chain seq x y z
N MET A 1 22.70 55.96 9.13
CA MET A 1 21.70 55.20 9.90
C MET A 1 21.55 53.88 9.19
N ASP A 2 22.36 52.91 9.61
CA ASP A 2 22.39 51.57 9.04
C ASP A 2 21.42 50.69 9.82
N CYS A 3 20.36 50.24 9.16
CA CYS A 3 19.52 49.16 9.67
C CYS A 3 20.22 47.83 9.34
N PRO A 4 20.60 47.00 10.33
CA PRO A 4 21.18 45.71 10.02
C PRO A 4 20.10 44.81 9.45
N SER A 5 20.26 44.43 8.18
CA SER A 5 19.51 43.33 7.58
C SER A 5 19.84 42.05 8.34
N ASN A 6 18.93 41.61 9.20
CA ASN A 6 19.02 40.33 9.89
C ASN A 6 18.78 39.22 8.87
N ASN A 7 19.83 38.90 8.09
CA ASN A 7 19.81 37.87 7.07
C ASN A 7 20.14 36.50 7.70
N SER A 8 19.38 36.12 8.73
CA SER A 8 19.38 34.75 9.20
C SER A 8 18.50 33.93 8.26
N LYS A 9 19.09 33.47 7.14
CA LYS A 9 18.59 32.27 6.48
C LYS A 9 18.65 31.16 7.51
N GLN A 10 17.53 30.91 8.19
CA GLN A 10 17.32 29.71 8.99
C GLN A 10 17.72 28.55 8.08
N GLN A 11 18.76 27.83 8.46
CA GLN A 11 19.16 26.62 7.77
C GLN A 11 17.99 25.66 7.97
N GLU A 12 17.13 25.53 6.96
CA GLU A 12 15.92 24.72 7.03
C GLU A 12 16.30 23.28 7.41
N THR A 13 15.94 22.90 8.63
CA THR A 13 16.19 21.54 9.13
C THR A 13 15.23 20.58 8.44
N ARG A 14 15.60 19.30 8.31
CA ARG A 14 14.73 18.27 7.72
C ARG A 14 13.38 18.18 8.46
N ILE A 15 13.41 18.29 9.79
CA ILE A 15 12.19 18.32 10.61
C ILE A 15 11.37 19.60 10.38
N GLY A 16 12.02 20.75 10.21
CA GLY A 16 11.36 22.01 9.83
C GLY A 16 10.62 21.87 8.50
N ASN A 17 11.28 21.29 7.49
CA ASN A 17 10.66 21.05 6.19
C ASN A 17 9.48 20.07 6.26
N ALA A 18 9.60 19.00 7.05
CA ALA A 18 8.48 18.07 7.26
C ALA A 18 7.29 18.76 7.94
N ARG A 19 7.55 19.57 8.97
CA ARG A 19 6.55 20.35 9.70
C ARG A 19 5.85 21.36 8.79
N ASP A 20 6.61 22.13 8.02
CA ASP A 20 6.05 23.12 7.10
C ASP A 20 5.23 22.48 5.99
N THR A 21 5.68 21.32 5.48
CA THR A 21 4.94 20.52 4.49
C THR A 21 3.60 20.05 5.08
N LEU A 22 3.63 19.55 6.31
CA LEU A 22 2.44 19.11 7.04
C LEU A 22 1.47 20.27 7.29
N LEU A 23 1.96 21.39 7.81
CA LEU A 23 1.15 22.59 8.06
C LEU A 23 0.46 23.07 6.78
N PHE A 24 1.19 23.08 5.66
CA PHE A 24 0.63 23.45 4.37
C PHE A 24 -0.44 22.44 3.90
N LEU A 25 -0.21 21.14 4.07
CA LEU A 25 -1.22 20.12 3.76
C LEU A 25 -2.49 20.32 4.59
N LEU A 26 -2.38 20.49 5.91
CA LEU A 26 -3.51 20.66 6.82
C LEU A 26 -4.36 21.87 6.45
N LYS A 27 -3.72 23.01 6.17
CA LYS A 27 -4.40 24.25 5.74
C LYS A 27 -5.06 24.13 4.36
N SER A 28 -4.67 23.14 3.57
CA SER A 28 -5.19 22.91 2.23
C SER A 28 -6.32 21.88 2.19
N LEU A 29 -6.68 21.28 3.33
CA LEU A 29 -7.72 20.25 3.39
C LEU A 29 -9.11 20.83 3.10
N PRO A 30 -9.98 20.07 2.41
CA PRO A 30 -11.35 20.48 2.18
C PRO A 30 -12.16 20.39 3.48
N LEU A 31 -13.17 21.26 3.61
CA LEU A 31 -14.14 21.17 4.70
C LEU A 31 -14.93 19.85 4.65
N GLY A 32 -15.25 19.30 5.82
CA GLY A 32 -15.98 18.03 5.96
C GLY A 32 -15.15 16.77 5.71
N CYS A 33 -13.83 16.88 5.54
CA CYS A 33 -12.94 15.73 5.64
C CYS A 33 -12.75 15.32 7.11
N TYR A 34 -12.25 14.10 7.31
CA TYR A 34 -11.75 13.66 8.61
C TYR A 34 -10.24 13.52 8.54
N PHE A 35 -9.57 13.86 9.63
CA PHE A 35 -8.12 13.76 9.69
C PHE A 35 -7.59 13.27 11.02
N ASN A 36 -6.40 12.67 10.97
CA ASN A 36 -5.56 12.45 12.14
C ASN A 36 -4.09 12.57 11.73
N ILE A 37 -3.23 12.82 12.71
CA ILE A 37 -1.81 13.07 12.53
C ILE A 37 -1.04 12.14 13.46
N TYR A 38 -0.15 11.35 12.89
CA TYR A 38 0.71 10.42 13.63
C TYR A 38 2.17 10.82 13.48
N SER A 39 2.90 10.94 14.58
CA SER A 39 4.36 11.07 14.57
C SER A 39 4.99 9.73 14.88
N PHE A 40 6.11 9.38 14.24
CA PHE A 40 6.77 8.10 14.49
C PHE A 40 8.30 8.15 14.48
N GLY A 41 8.89 7.49 15.47
CA GLY A 41 10.31 7.14 15.54
C GLY A 41 10.46 5.69 15.98
N SER A 42 11.10 5.43 17.12
CA SER A 42 11.08 4.14 17.82
C SER A 42 9.73 3.86 18.51
N THR A 43 9.03 4.92 18.92
CA THR A 43 7.64 4.93 19.38
C THR A 43 6.77 5.68 18.36
N TYR A 44 5.45 5.68 18.54
CA TYR A 44 4.57 6.53 17.75
C TYR A 44 3.52 7.18 18.65
N GLU A 45 3.06 8.36 18.22
CA GLU A 45 2.03 9.14 18.89
C GLU A 45 1.02 9.62 17.85
N SER A 46 -0.21 9.84 18.27
CA SER A 46 -1.28 10.41 17.44
C SER A 46 -1.91 11.59 18.16
N ILE A 47 -2.26 12.65 17.43
CA ILE A 47 -2.93 13.82 18.03
C ILE A 47 -4.31 13.41 18.57
N PHE A 48 -5.06 12.65 17.78
CA PHE A 48 -6.39 12.18 18.17
C PHE A 48 -6.42 10.65 18.33
N PRO A 49 -7.27 10.09 19.21
CA PRO A 49 -7.45 8.64 19.31
C PRO A 49 -8.02 7.99 18.04
N LYS A 50 -8.80 8.75 17.26
CA LYS A 50 -9.40 8.37 15.96
C LYS A 50 -9.45 9.62 15.08
N SER A 51 -9.61 9.43 13.77
CA SER A 51 -9.80 10.55 12.84
C SER A 51 -11.01 11.39 13.22
N VAL A 52 -10.80 12.71 13.32
CA VAL A 52 -11.82 13.69 13.72
C VAL A 52 -12.22 14.54 12.52
N GLU A 53 -13.42 15.10 12.55
CA GLU A 53 -13.87 16.03 11.51
C GLU A 53 -12.98 17.28 11.49
N TYR A 54 -12.64 17.74 10.28
CA TYR A 54 -11.94 18.99 10.07
C TYR A 54 -12.86 20.17 10.43
N SER A 55 -12.58 20.79 11.57
CA SER A 55 -13.26 21.99 12.09
C SER A 55 -12.21 23.02 12.52
N GLU A 56 -12.64 24.24 12.82
CA GLU A 56 -11.76 25.28 13.36
C GLU A 56 -11.10 24.82 14.67
N THR A 57 -11.86 24.18 15.57
CA THR A 57 -11.37 23.70 16.86
C THR A 57 -10.34 22.56 16.73
N THR A 58 -10.62 21.54 15.91
CA THR A 58 -9.69 20.42 15.72
C THR A 58 -8.46 20.84 14.94
N MET A 59 -8.60 21.80 14.02
CA MET A 59 -7.48 22.39 13.29
C MET A 59 -6.58 23.21 14.22
N GLU A 60 -7.13 24.04 15.11
CA GLU A 60 -6.33 24.78 16.09
C GLU A 60 -5.53 23.86 17.03
N GLU A 61 -6.15 22.77 17.50
CA GLU A 61 -5.48 21.77 18.33
C GLU A 61 -4.35 21.07 17.58
N ALA A 62 -4.60 20.67 16.33
CA ALA A 62 -3.60 20.07 15.47
C ALA A 62 -2.44 21.02 15.18
N LEU A 63 -2.72 22.29 14.85
CA LEU A 63 -1.71 23.31 14.59
C LEU A 63 -0.81 23.56 15.80
N LYS A 64 -1.38 23.67 17.01
CA LYS A 64 -0.59 23.84 18.24
C LYS A 64 0.35 22.66 18.48
N THR A 65 -0.12 21.45 18.22
CA THR A 65 0.70 20.24 18.39
C THR A 65 1.78 20.12 17.31
N VAL A 66 1.45 20.45 16.06
CA VAL A 66 2.40 20.42 14.94
C VAL A 66 3.51 21.46 15.13
N ASP A 67 3.20 22.64 15.66
CA ASP A 67 4.20 23.70 15.88
C ASP A 67 5.29 23.27 16.88
N THR A 68 4.93 22.44 17.86
CA THR A 68 5.85 21.89 18.88
C THR A 68 6.47 20.55 18.49
N MET A 69 6.17 20.00 17.29
CA MET A 69 6.79 18.77 16.83
C MET A 69 8.29 18.93 16.66
N ASP A 70 9.02 18.02 17.29
CA ASP A 70 10.46 17.89 17.15
C ASP A 70 10.84 16.42 16.95
N ALA A 71 12.07 16.18 16.53
CA ALA A 71 12.53 14.87 16.13
C ALA A 71 13.10 14.09 17.32
N ASN A 72 12.25 13.85 18.31
CA ASN A 72 12.59 13.30 19.64
C ASN A 72 12.11 11.85 19.86
N LEU A 73 11.41 11.23 18.89
CA LEU A 73 10.85 9.88 19.03
C LEU A 73 11.86 8.75 18.75
N GLY A 74 13.13 9.06 18.50
CA GLY A 74 14.17 8.05 18.23
C GLY A 74 14.19 7.59 16.77
N GLY A 75 14.29 6.27 16.54
CA GLY A 75 14.56 5.64 15.24
C GLY A 75 13.51 5.86 14.14
N THR A 76 13.23 4.85 13.33
CA THR A 76 12.33 5.00 12.17
C THR A 76 11.50 3.73 11.98
N GLU A 77 10.50 3.54 12.83
CA GLU A 77 9.65 2.34 12.87
C GLU A 77 8.22 2.63 12.40
N ILE A 78 8.05 2.85 11.08
CA ILE A 78 6.76 3.20 10.47
C ILE A 78 5.74 2.05 10.49
N LEU A 79 6.19 0.80 10.63
CA LEU A 79 5.30 -0.35 10.53
C LEU A 79 4.24 -0.39 11.62
N ARG A 80 4.59 -0.03 12.87
CA ARG A 80 3.67 -0.02 14.02
C ARG A 80 2.51 0.97 13.84
N PRO A 81 2.75 2.27 13.56
CA PRO A 81 1.66 3.20 13.31
C PRO A 81 0.83 2.81 12.09
N LEU A 82 1.42 2.26 11.01
CA LEU A 82 0.64 1.77 9.87
C LEU A 82 -0.31 0.63 10.25
N LYS A 83 0.16 -0.36 11.02
CA LYS A 83 -0.70 -1.44 11.53
C LYS A 83 -1.85 -0.87 12.36
N HIS A 84 -1.57 0.12 13.22
CA HIS A 84 -2.60 0.78 14.01
C HIS A 84 -3.62 1.52 13.13
N ILE A 85 -3.17 2.33 12.16
CA ILE A 85 -4.03 3.07 11.21
C ILE A 85 -4.95 2.09 10.47
N TYR A 86 -4.39 1.04 9.88
CA TYR A 86 -5.18 0.05 9.13
C TYR A 86 -6.12 -0.78 10.02
N SER A 87 -5.86 -0.87 11.33
CA SER A 87 -6.81 -1.49 12.27
C SER A 87 -8.02 -0.60 12.60
N GLN A 88 -7.93 0.71 12.35
CA GLN A 88 -9.05 1.64 12.53
C GLN A 88 -10.03 1.52 11.36
N SER A 89 -11.31 1.34 11.67
CA SER A 89 -12.39 1.28 10.68
C SER A 89 -12.38 2.51 9.76
N CYS A 90 -12.53 2.27 8.45
CA CYS A 90 -12.74 3.35 7.50
C CYS A 90 -14.10 4.02 7.75
N ILE A 91 -14.15 5.34 7.57
CA ILE A 91 -15.41 6.08 7.61
C ILE A 91 -16.18 5.74 6.33
N PRO A 92 -17.48 5.40 6.41
CA PRO A 92 -18.27 5.06 5.21
C PRO A 92 -18.29 6.20 4.18
N ASN A 93 -18.11 5.86 2.90
CA ASN A 93 -18.04 6.80 1.76
C ASN A 93 -16.93 7.87 1.89
N GLN A 94 -15.86 7.54 2.61
CA GLN A 94 -14.79 8.45 2.97
C GLN A 94 -13.46 7.68 2.86
N PRO A 95 -12.98 7.40 1.63
CA PRO A 95 -11.84 6.55 1.40
C PRO A 95 -10.57 7.19 1.97
N ARG A 96 -9.80 6.40 2.72
CA ARG A 96 -8.61 6.88 3.43
C ARG A 96 -7.48 7.22 2.46
N GLN A 97 -6.91 8.40 2.62
CA GLN A 97 -5.73 8.90 1.91
C GLN A 97 -4.62 9.06 2.94
N LEU A 98 -3.58 8.26 2.80
CA LEU A 98 -2.42 8.27 3.68
C LEU A 98 -1.36 9.21 3.10
N PHE A 99 -0.89 10.18 3.86
CA PHE A 99 0.23 11.05 3.48
C PHE A 99 1.41 10.79 4.42
N VAL A 100 2.54 10.31 3.89
CA VAL A 100 3.71 9.89 4.66
C VAL A 100 4.91 10.79 4.32
N PHE A 101 5.57 11.40 5.30
CA PHE A 101 6.62 12.42 5.10
C PHE A 101 8.06 12.01 5.49
N THR A 102 8.62 10.97 4.88
CA THR A 102 9.95 10.32 5.03
C THR A 102 11.29 11.11 4.93
N ASP A 103 12.12 11.37 5.95
CA ASP A 103 13.52 11.81 5.70
C ASP A 103 14.59 10.70 5.68
N GLY A 104 14.19 9.43 5.88
CA GLY A 104 15.11 8.32 6.11
C GLY A 104 14.66 6.98 5.52
N GLU A 105 15.26 5.90 5.99
CA GLU A 105 14.99 4.53 5.56
C GLU A 105 14.54 3.62 6.71
N VAL A 106 13.91 2.50 6.35
CA VAL A 106 13.46 1.48 7.30
C VAL A 106 14.08 0.13 6.95
N GLY A 107 14.57 -0.60 7.96
CA GLY A 107 15.23 -1.90 7.77
C GLY A 107 14.31 -2.99 7.20
N ASN A 108 13.00 -2.86 7.40
CA ASN A 108 11.96 -3.80 6.97
C ASN A 108 11.10 -3.25 5.82
N THR A 109 11.71 -2.57 4.85
CA THR A 109 11.00 -1.94 3.72
C THR A 109 9.98 -2.89 3.06
N LYS A 110 10.34 -4.13 2.77
CA LYS A 110 9.42 -5.11 2.17
C LYS A 110 8.15 -5.33 3.00
N GLU A 111 8.26 -5.48 4.31
CA GLU A 111 7.12 -5.71 5.20
C GLU A 111 6.18 -4.51 5.22
N VAL A 112 6.75 -3.29 5.24
CA VAL A 112 6.00 -2.04 5.15
C VAL A 112 5.23 -1.96 3.82
N LEU A 113 5.89 -2.25 2.70
CA LEU A 113 5.26 -2.22 1.38
C LEU A 113 4.16 -3.28 1.23
N ASP A 114 4.40 -4.50 1.74
CA ASP A 114 3.41 -5.57 1.71
C ASP A 114 2.17 -5.20 2.55
N LEU A 115 2.35 -4.48 3.68
CA LEU A 115 1.24 -3.97 4.50
C LEU A 115 0.43 -2.89 3.77
N VAL A 116 1.09 -1.93 3.11
CA VAL A 116 0.39 -0.89 2.33
C VAL A 116 -0.37 -1.51 1.16
N LYS A 117 0.27 -2.43 0.41
CA LYS A 117 -0.36 -3.18 -0.68
C LYS A 117 -1.61 -3.93 -0.22
N LYS A 118 -1.54 -4.54 0.97
CA LYS A 118 -2.67 -5.30 1.54
C LYS A 118 -3.91 -4.45 1.72
N ASN A 119 -3.73 -3.16 2.03
CA ASN A 119 -4.81 -2.22 2.33
C ASN A 119 -5.16 -1.29 1.16
N SER A 120 -4.52 -1.45 -0.01
CA SER A 120 -4.68 -0.55 -1.16
C SER A 120 -6.06 -0.57 -1.82
N PHE A 121 -6.96 -1.48 -1.40
CA PHE A 121 -8.33 -1.56 -1.90
C PHE A 121 -9.27 -0.49 -1.32
N SER A 122 -8.96 0.00 -0.13
CA SER A 122 -9.76 1.00 0.59
C SER A 122 -8.98 2.29 0.88
N HIS A 123 -7.73 2.35 0.42
CA HIS A 123 -6.77 3.39 0.79
C HIS A 123 -5.88 3.79 -0.37
N ARG A 124 -5.41 5.05 -0.37
CA ARG A 124 -4.22 5.45 -1.13
C ARG A 124 -3.07 5.88 -0.24
N CYS A 125 -1.85 5.75 -0.74
CA CYS A 125 -0.66 6.25 -0.05
C CYS A 125 0.10 7.26 -0.92
N PHE A 126 0.19 8.49 -0.46
CA PHE A 126 1.04 9.55 -0.97
C PHE A 126 2.26 9.65 -0.07
N SER A 127 3.45 9.69 -0.66
CA SER A 127 4.69 9.67 0.13
C SER A 127 5.61 10.79 -0.31
N PHE A 128 6.27 11.40 0.66
CA PHE A 128 7.13 12.56 0.50
C PHE A 128 8.48 12.22 1.12
N GLY A 129 9.52 12.12 0.30
CA GLY A 129 10.90 12.04 0.76
C GLY A 129 11.41 13.43 1.12
N ILE A 130 11.78 13.69 2.38
CA ILE A 130 12.28 14.98 2.85
C ILE A 130 13.81 14.96 2.93
N GLY A 131 14.47 15.89 2.24
CA GLY A 131 15.93 15.98 2.18
C GLY A 131 16.59 14.90 1.32
N GLU A 132 17.90 15.02 1.17
CA GLU A 132 18.70 14.14 0.29
C GLU A 132 18.88 12.71 0.83
N GLY A 133 18.64 12.50 2.12
CA GLY A 133 18.76 11.20 2.79
C GLY A 133 17.54 10.29 2.69
N ALA A 134 16.44 10.76 2.09
CA ALA A 134 15.20 10.00 2.02
C ALA A 134 15.31 8.75 1.14
N SER A 135 14.83 7.61 1.64
CA SER A 135 14.89 6.35 0.91
C SER A 135 13.99 6.34 -0.33
N SER A 136 14.61 6.39 -1.51
CA SER A 136 13.88 6.29 -2.77
C SER A 136 13.10 4.97 -2.91
N ALA A 137 13.62 3.88 -2.35
CA ALA A 137 12.95 2.58 -2.37
C ALA A 137 11.67 2.59 -1.54
N LEU A 138 11.72 3.17 -0.33
CA LEU A 138 10.57 3.27 0.55
C LEU A 138 9.52 4.21 -0.02
N ILE A 139 9.91 5.44 -0.39
CA ILE A 139 8.98 6.47 -0.90
C ILE A 139 8.28 5.99 -2.17
N ASN A 140 9.04 5.59 -3.20
CA ASN A 140 8.41 5.09 -4.43
C ASN A 140 7.60 3.82 -4.21
N GLY A 141 8.06 2.94 -3.30
CA GLY A 141 7.35 1.72 -2.93
C GLY A 141 5.99 2.01 -2.28
N LEU A 142 5.95 2.89 -1.28
CA LEU A 142 4.73 3.27 -0.57
C LEU A 142 3.70 3.84 -1.55
N ALA A 143 4.12 4.78 -2.39
CA ALA A 143 3.26 5.36 -3.41
C ALA A 143 2.73 4.33 -4.40
N LYS A 144 3.61 3.47 -4.92
CA LYS A 144 3.25 2.46 -5.91
C LYS A 144 2.29 1.42 -5.36
N GLU A 145 2.60 0.84 -4.20
CA GLU A 145 1.80 -0.23 -3.61
C GLU A 145 0.49 0.30 -3.02
N GLY A 146 0.47 1.55 -2.57
CA GLY A 146 -0.74 2.24 -2.14
C GLY A 146 -1.47 2.97 -3.27
N GLY A 147 -1.03 2.90 -4.52
CA GLY A 147 -1.70 3.56 -5.65
C GLY A 147 -1.86 5.09 -5.53
N GLY A 148 -0.91 5.76 -4.87
CA GLY A 148 -0.79 7.22 -4.82
C GLY A 148 0.45 7.74 -5.55
N HIS A 149 1.02 8.85 -5.09
CA HIS A 149 2.18 9.50 -5.73
C HIS A 149 3.34 9.69 -4.75
N ALA A 150 4.55 9.53 -5.28
CA ALA A 150 5.79 9.83 -4.59
C ALA A 150 6.26 11.24 -4.98
N GLN A 151 6.66 12.01 -3.98
CA GLN A 151 7.28 13.33 -4.12
C GLN A 151 8.58 13.33 -3.32
N PHE A 152 9.56 14.11 -3.73
CA PHE A 152 10.77 14.37 -2.94
C PHE A 152 10.88 15.86 -2.72
N ILE A 153 11.17 16.33 -1.51
CA ILE A 153 11.33 17.75 -1.16
C ILE A 153 12.76 17.92 -0.69
N THR A 154 13.59 18.54 -1.54
CA THR A 154 15.02 18.72 -1.36
C THR A 154 15.41 20.18 -1.59
N GLY A 155 16.42 20.69 -0.88
CA GLY A 155 17.04 22.00 -1.12
C GLY A 155 16.04 23.13 -1.43
N THR A 156 16.08 23.63 -2.67
CA THR A 156 15.28 24.77 -3.16
C THR A 156 13.92 24.38 -3.77
N ASP A 157 13.44 23.16 -3.52
CA ASP A 157 12.19 22.69 -4.09
C ASP A 157 10.99 23.54 -3.68
N ARG A 158 10.05 23.73 -4.60
CA ARG A 158 8.76 24.36 -4.31
C ARG A 158 7.84 23.37 -3.59
N MET A 159 8.08 23.17 -2.30
CA MET A 159 7.32 22.30 -1.40
C MET A 159 5.80 22.41 -1.63
N GLN A 160 5.27 23.64 -1.68
CA GLN A 160 3.84 23.89 -1.86
C GLN A 160 3.32 23.27 -3.17
N THR A 161 4.08 23.37 -4.26
CA THR A 161 3.69 22.79 -5.55
C THR A 161 3.58 21.26 -5.46
N LYS A 162 4.53 20.59 -4.78
CA LYS A 162 4.55 19.14 -4.63
C LYS A 162 3.40 18.65 -3.74
N VAL A 163 3.11 19.36 -2.64
CA VAL A 163 1.94 19.05 -1.79
C VAL A 163 0.64 19.22 -2.56
N MET A 164 0.46 20.35 -3.26
CA MET A 164 -0.74 20.58 -4.05
C MET A 164 -0.93 19.55 -5.16
N GLN A 165 0.13 19.07 -5.79
CA GLN A 165 0.04 17.99 -6.77
C GLN A 165 -0.51 16.71 -6.13
N SER A 166 0.09 16.24 -5.03
CA SER A 166 -0.39 15.04 -4.33
C SER A 166 -1.82 15.21 -3.82
N LEU A 167 -2.17 16.38 -3.28
CA LEU A 167 -3.52 16.68 -2.80
C LEU A 167 -4.53 16.67 -3.96
N ARG A 168 -4.20 17.22 -5.14
CA ARG A 168 -5.07 17.15 -6.32
C ARG A 168 -5.39 15.72 -6.71
N PHE A 169 -4.41 14.81 -6.63
CA PHE A 169 -4.66 13.39 -6.86
C PHE A 169 -5.51 12.78 -5.73
N ALA A 170 -5.19 13.10 -4.47
CA ALA A 170 -5.94 12.64 -3.30
C ALA A 170 -7.42 13.01 -3.37
N LEU A 171 -7.73 14.22 -3.82
CA LEU A 171 -9.09 14.76 -3.95
C LEU A 171 -9.83 14.33 -5.22
N GLN A 172 -9.22 13.52 -6.10
CA GLN A 172 -9.95 12.96 -7.24
C GLN A 172 -11.09 12.06 -6.76
N PRO A 173 -12.29 12.18 -7.34
CA PRO A 173 -13.42 11.36 -6.96
C PRO A 173 -13.09 9.89 -7.20
N ALA A 174 -13.44 9.06 -6.23
CA ALA A 174 -13.34 7.62 -6.36
C ALA A 174 -14.67 7.04 -6.88
N VAL A 175 -14.58 5.88 -7.51
CA VAL A 175 -15.72 5.01 -7.73
C VAL A 175 -15.96 4.25 -6.43
N GLU A 176 -17.17 4.39 -5.88
CA GLU A 176 -17.57 3.85 -4.57
C GLU A 176 -18.84 3.02 -4.68
N ASN A 177 -19.25 2.38 -3.58
CA ASN A 177 -20.48 1.59 -3.49
C ASN A 177 -20.61 0.58 -4.64
N ILE A 178 -19.48 -0.06 -4.95
CA ILE A 178 -19.38 -0.99 -6.07
C ILE A 178 -20.09 -2.28 -5.70
N SER A 179 -21.03 -2.69 -6.54
CA SER A 179 -21.69 -3.98 -6.46
C SER A 179 -21.62 -4.67 -7.81
N VAL A 180 -21.31 -5.96 -7.79
CA VAL A 180 -21.22 -6.81 -8.98
C VAL A 180 -22.31 -7.86 -8.88
N THR A 181 -23.29 -7.81 -9.78
CA THR A 181 -24.38 -8.77 -9.84
C THR A 181 -24.29 -9.60 -11.12
N TRP A 182 -24.59 -10.88 -10.99
CA TRP A 182 -24.51 -11.85 -12.08
C TRP A 182 -25.91 -12.36 -12.38
N ASP A 183 -26.32 -12.19 -13.63
CA ASP A 183 -27.55 -12.72 -14.18
C ASP A 183 -27.17 -13.90 -15.08
N LEU A 184 -27.50 -15.11 -14.60
CA LEU A 184 -27.07 -16.38 -15.16
C LEU A 184 -28.30 -17.28 -15.41
N PRO A 185 -28.26 -18.11 -16.46
CA PRO A 185 -29.30 -19.11 -16.71
C PRO A 185 -29.46 -20.08 -15.54
N LYS A 186 -30.68 -20.64 -15.42
CA LYS A 186 -30.96 -21.67 -14.42
C LYS A 186 -29.97 -22.83 -14.54
N GLY A 187 -29.42 -23.26 -13.41
CA GLY A 187 -28.45 -24.35 -13.33
C GLY A 187 -26.99 -23.92 -13.42
N VAL A 188 -26.70 -22.63 -13.61
CA VAL A 188 -25.35 -22.07 -13.55
C VAL A 188 -25.22 -21.17 -12.31
N SER A 189 -24.14 -21.33 -11.57
CA SER A 189 -23.79 -20.50 -10.41
C SER A 189 -22.40 -19.87 -10.58
N VAL A 190 -22.14 -18.82 -9.80
CA VAL A 190 -20.87 -18.09 -9.80
C VAL A 190 -20.25 -18.10 -8.41
N THR A 191 -18.94 -18.33 -8.36
CA THR A 191 -18.11 -18.18 -7.17
C THR A 191 -17.04 -17.15 -7.45
N LEU A 192 -16.97 -16.09 -6.64
CA LEU A 192 -15.91 -15.09 -6.75
C LEU A 192 -14.61 -15.65 -6.17
N LEU A 193 -13.52 -15.50 -6.91
CA LEU A 193 -12.17 -15.94 -6.55
C LEU A 193 -11.28 -14.76 -6.10
N SER A 194 -11.84 -13.56 -6.05
CA SER A 194 -11.16 -12.31 -5.71
C SER A 194 -11.91 -11.58 -4.60
N PRO A 195 -11.21 -10.80 -3.75
CA PRO A 195 -11.85 -9.98 -2.74
C PRO A 195 -12.84 -8.98 -3.37
N PRO A 196 -13.88 -8.56 -2.64
CA PRO A 196 -14.78 -7.50 -3.09
C PRO A 196 -14.01 -6.21 -3.41
N ILE A 197 -14.39 -5.54 -4.49
CA ILE A 197 -13.84 -4.22 -4.81
C ILE A 197 -14.68 -3.19 -4.04
N THR A 198 -14.06 -2.46 -3.13
CA THR A 198 -14.74 -1.42 -2.35
C THR A 198 -14.65 -0.04 -2.99
N THR A 199 -13.50 0.26 -3.61
CA THR A 199 -13.20 1.58 -4.17
C THR A 199 -12.30 1.44 -5.40
N ILE A 200 -12.45 2.31 -6.40
CA ILE A 200 -11.51 2.43 -7.53
C ILE A 200 -11.17 3.90 -7.74
N PHE A 201 -9.88 4.24 -7.69
CA PHE A 201 -9.43 5.60 -7.95
C PHE A 201 -9.05 5.80 -9.44
N GLN A 202 -8.99 7.05 -9.86
CA GLN A 202 -8.56 7.40 -11.21
C GLN A 202 -7.17 6.80 -11.53
N GLY A 203 -7.04 6.18 -12.71
CA GLY A 203 -5.81 5.52 -13.15
C GLY A 203 -5.57 4.13 -12.56
N GLN A 204 -6.38 3.69 -11.60
CA GLN A 204 -6.31 2.32 -11.08
C GLN A 204 -7.15 1.35 -11.91
N ARG A 205 -6.74 0.07 -11.87
CA ARG A 205 -7.46 -1.04 -12.46
C ARG A 205 -7.71 -2.11 -11.41
N SER A 206 -8.97 -2.52 -11.28
CA SER A 206 -9.35 -3.67 -10.47
C SER A 206 -9.66 -4.87 -11.35
N LEU A 207 -9.30 -6.06 -10.87
CA LEU A 207 -9.52 -7.34 -11.57
C LEU A 207 -10.38 -8.23 -10.69
N VAL A 208 -11.50 -8.70 -11.24
CA VAL A 208 -12.37 -9.70 -10.61
C VAL A 208 -12.19 -11.02 -11.33
N TYR A 209 -11.92 -12.08 -10.57
CA TYR A 209 -11.93 -13.44 -11.08
C TYR A 209 -13.16 -14.15 -10.54
N ALA A 210 -13.87 -14.83 -11.43
CA ALA A 210 -15.09 -15.56 -11.09
C ALA A 210 -15.06 -16.94 -11.74
N GLN A 211 -15.41 -17.96 -10.98
CA GLN A 211 -15.59 -19.32 -11.46
C GLN A 211 -17.08 -19.56 -11.69
N LEU A 212 -17.43 -19.99 -12.90
CA LEU A 212 -18.78 -20.42 -13.22
C LEU A 212 -18.85 -21.94 -13.10
N THR A 213 -19.91 -22.45 -12.46
CA THR A 213 -20.15 -23.89 -12.32
C THR A 213 -21.57 -24.24 -12.72
N GLY A 214 -21.76 -25.44 -13.29
CA GLY A 214 -23.06 -25.92 -13.74
C GLY A 214 -23.08 -26.32 -15.21
N GLN A 215 -24.25 -26.72 -15.68
CA GLN A 215 -24.48 -27.11 -17.08
C GLN A 215 -25.41 -26.11 -17.74
N CYS A 216 -25.09 -25.70 -18.96
CA CYS A 216 -25.92 -24.81 -19.75
C CYS A 216 -25.94 -25.24 -21.22
N SER A 217 -26.98 -24.84 -21.95
CA SER A 217 -27.02 -25.06 -23.40
C SER A 217 -25.86 -24.32 -24.08
N LYS A 218 -25.32 -24.89 -25.16
CA LYS A 218 -24.09 -24.40 -25.83
C LYS A 218 -24.17 -22.96 -26.38
N ALA A 219 -25.36 -22.35 -26.39
CA ALA A 219 -25.61 -20.99 -26.89
C ALA A 219 -26.07 -20.01 -25.79
N ALA A 220 -25.99 -20.38 -24.52
CA ALA A 220 -26.45 -19.51 -23.45
C ALA A 220 -25.48 -18.35 -23.17
N GLU A 221 -26.06 -17.19 -22.87
CA GLU A 221 -25.32 -15.99 -22.46
C GLU A 221 -25.52 -15.74 -20.97
N GLY A 222 -24.45 -15.25 -20.33
CA GLY A 222 -24.48 -14.66 -19.00
C GLY A 222 -24.37 -13.14 -19.09
N ARG A 223 -24.76 -12.46 -18.02
CA ARG A 223 -24.70 -11.01 -17.93
C ARG A 223 -24.14 -10.62 -16.57
N VAL A 224 -23.10 -9.79 -16.58
CA VAL A 224 -22.55 -9.16 -15.37
C VAL A 224 -22.91 -7.69 -15.37
N THR A 225 -23.43 -7.22 -14.25
CA THR A 225 -23.78 -5.81 -14.04
C THR A 225 -22.95 -5.26 -12.90
N VAL A 226 -22.23 -4.17 -13.15
CA VAL A 226 -21.48 -3.45 -12.14
C VAL A 226 -22.21 -2.15 -11.87
N LYS A 227 -22.73 -1.98 -10.66
CA LYS A 227 -23.33 -0.72 -10.19
C LYS A 227 -22.36 -0.03 -9.24
N TYR A 228 -22.27 1.29 -9.33
CA TYR A 228 -21.35 2.08 -8.52
C TYR A 228 -21.80 3.54 -8.43
N SER A 229 -21.20 4.29 -7.53
CA SER A 229 -21.34 5.74 -7.39
C SER A 229 -20.03 6.40 -7.84
N LEU A 230 -20.11 7.44 -8.67
CA LEU A 230 -18.98 8.30 -9.00
C LEU A 230 -19.42 9.76 -8.80
N ALA A 231 -18.72 10.48 -7.92
CA ALA A 231 -19.07 11.87 -7.57
C ALA A 231 -20.56 12.02 -7.18
N GLY A 232 -21.09 11.05 -6.43
CA GLY A 232 -22.50 11.03 -6.00
C GLY A 232 -23.51 10.57 -7.07
N HIS A 233 -23.08 10.36 -8.32
CA HIS A 233 -23.95 9.86 -9.39
C HIS A 233 -23.92 8.34 -9.46
N LEU A 234 -25.11 7.73 -9.28
CA LEU A 234 -25.27 6.29 -9.48
C LEU A 234 -25.15 5.96 -10.97
N SER A 235 -24.28 5.01 -11.27
CA SER A 235 -24.00 4.52 -12.61
C SER A 235 -24.06 2.99 -12.62
N GLN A 236 -24.34 2.43 -13.80
CA GLN A 236 -24.25 0.99 -14.02
C GLN A 236 -23.67 0.69 -15.39
N ASN A 237 -22.79 -0.31 -15.44
CA ASN A 237 -22.31 -0.89 -16.68
C ASN A 237 -22.70 -2.36 -16.72
N GLN A 238 -22.98 -2.84 -17.93
CA GLN A 238 -23.41 -4.21 -18.13
C GLN A 238 -22.65 -4.83 -19.28
N LEU A 239 -22.12 -6.02 -19.04
CA LEU A 239 -21.40 -6.82 -20.01
C LEU A 239 -22.12 -8.14 -20.20
N ARG A 240 -22.42 -8.48 -21.44
CA ARG A 240 -22.88 -9.82 -21.83
C ARG A 240 -21.67 -10.65 -22.23
N PHE A 241 -21.69 -11.92 -21.88
CA PHE A 241 -20.63 -12.86 -22.22
C PHE A 241 -21.20 -14.23 -22.57
N SER A 242 -20.49 -14.96 -23.44
CA SER A 242 -20.85 -16.32 -23.78
C SER A 242 -20.52 -17.27 -22.64
N LEU A 243 -21.41 -18.20 -22.33
CA LEU A 243 -21.14 -19.31 -21.41
C LEU A 243 -20.45 -20.48 -22.10
N LYS A 244 -20.26 -20.42 -23.43
CA LYS A 244 -19.43 -21.39 -24.14
C LYS A 244 -17.97 -21.16 -23.70
N PRO A 245 -17.32 -22.15 -23.07
CA PRO A 245 -15.90 -22.03 -22.73
C PRO A 245 -15.09 -21.76 -24.00
N ALA A 246 -14.17 -20.79 -23.93
CA ALA A 246 -13.23 -20.57 -25.01
C ALA A 246 -12.32 -21.78 -25.17
N GLU A 247 -12.28 -22.35 -26.37
CA GLU A 247 -11.44 -23.49 -26.72
C GLU A 247 -9.95 -23.05 -26.65
N ASP A 248 -9.09 -23.90 -26.09
CA ASP A 248 -7.64 -23.75 -26.09
C ASP A 248 -7.05 -22.49 -25.39
N THR A 249 -7.67 -22.00 -24.31
CA THR A 249 -7.13 -20.87 -23.54
C THR A 249 -5.98 -21.22 -22.59
N GLY A 250 -5.61 -22.50 -22.52
CA GLY A 250 -4.68 -23.03 -21.52
C GLY A 250 -5.14 -22.79 -20.08
N LEU A 251 -4.19 -22.84 -19.13
CA LEU A 251 -4.49 -22.70 -17.70
C LEU A 251 -4.16 -21.31 -17.13
N THR A 252 -3.85 -20.33 -17.98
CA THR A 252 -3.34 -19.03 -17.51
C THR A 252 -4.36 -18.27 -16.65
N ILE A 253 -5.60 -18.11 -17.13
CA ILE A 253 -6.66 -17.43 -16.36
C ILE A 253 -7.03 -18.23 -15.10
N HIS A 254 -7.08 -19.55 -15.21
CA HIS A 254 -7.31 -20.46 -14.08
C HIS A 254 -6.27 -20.26 -12.97
N ARG A 255 -4.98 -20.22 -13.33
CA ARG A 255 -3.87 -19.97 -12.40
C ARG A 255 -3.88 -18.56 -11.82
N LEU A 256 -4.27 -17.55 -12.59
CA LEU A 256 -4.43 -16.18 -12.08
C LEU A 256 -5.57 -16.08 -11.07
N GLY A 257 -6.70 -16.76 -11.33
CA GLY A 257 -7.81 -16.88 -10.38
C GLY A 257 -7.38 -17.60 -9.10
N ALA A 258 -6.74 -18.77 -9.23
CA ALA A 258 -6.22 -19.53 -8.09
C ALA A 258 -5.20 -18.73 -7.27
N ARG A 259 -4.25 -18.03 -7.93
CA ARG A 259 -3.28 -17.16 -7.24
C ARG A 259 -3.96 -16.03 -6.46
N THR A 260 -5.03 -15.47 -7.01
CA THR A 260 -5.77 -14.39 -6.36
C THR A 260 -6.50 -14.91 -5.12
N LEU A 261 -7.15 -16.07 -5.23
CA LEU A 261 -7.86 -16.71 -4.12
C LEU A 261 -6.91 -17.18 -3.01
N ILE A 262 -5.78 -17.80 -3.35
CA ILE A 262 -4.73 -18.20 -2.39
C ILE A 262 -4.30 -16.98 -1.56
N ARG A 263 -3.96 -15.87 -2.23
CA ARG A 263 -3.52 -14.64 -1.54
C ARG A 263 -4.59 -14.06 -0.63
N PHE A 264 -5.85 -14.14 -1.05
CA PHE A 264 -6.97 -13.67 -0.25
C PHE A 264 -7.13 -14.51 1.03
N MET A 265 -7.11 -15.84 0.93
CA MET A 265 -7.18 -16.74 2.07
C MET A 265 -5.99 -16.57 3.04
N GLU A 266 -4.76 -16.46 2.51
CA GLU A 266 -3.54 -16.19 3.31
C GLU A 266 -3.58 -14.82 4.01
N MET A 267 -4.36 -13.86 3.49
CA MET A 267 -4.55 -12.56 4.12
C MET A 267 -5.50 -12.65 5.31
N GLU A 268 -6.62 -13.35 5.17
CA GLU A 268 -7.60 -13.55 6.25
C GLU A 268 -7.00 -14.36 7.41
N GLU A 269 -6.27 -15.44 7.12
CA GLU A 269 -5.63 -16.28 8.14
C GLU A 269 -4.64 -15.50 9.03
N ARG A 270 -3.89 -14.55 8.43
CA ARG A 270 -2.96 -13.68 9.17
C ARG A 270 -3.66 -12.68 10.10
N GLU A 271 -4.88 -12.27 9.78
CA GLU A 271 -5.66 -11.34 10.62
C GLU A 271 -6.30 -12.07 11.81
N HIS A 272 -6.55 -13.36 11.66
CA HIS A 272 -7.28 -14.19 12.64
C HIS A 272 -6.34 -15.05 13.50
N GLN A 273 -5.04 -14.74 13.53
CA GLN A 273 -4.06 -15.41 14.39
C GLN A 273 -4.42 -15.26 15.88
N GLY A 274 -5.26 -16.17 16.35
CA GLY A 274 -5.88 -16.19 17.67
C GLY A 274 -6.99 -17.24 17.78
N GLN A 275 -7.60 -17.63 16.65
CA GLN A 275 -8.47 -18.80 16.56
C GLN A 275 -7.80 -19.86 15.70
N GLN A 276 -7.67 -21.08 16.23
CA GLN A 276 -7.14 -22.23 15.52
C GLN A 276 -8.09 -22.63 14.38
N ASP A 277 -8.02 -21.96 13.22
CA ASP A 277 -8.72 -22.40 12.02
C ASP A 277 -7.73 -23.10 11.08
N GLY A 278 -7.49 -24.39 11.33
CA GLY A 278 -6.72 -25.23 10.41
C GLY A 278 -7.30 -25.22 8.99
N GLY A 279 -8.63 -25.06 8.87
CA GLY A 279 -9.35 -25.25 7.61
C GLY A 279 -8.91 -24.33 6.47
N VAL A 280 -8.40 -23.12 6.76
CA VAL A 280 -7.89 -22.21 5.72
C VAL A 280 -6.59 -22.74 5.13
N LYS A 281 -5.65 -23.17 5.98
CA LYS A 281 -4.37 -23.72 5.54
C LYS A 281 -4.54 -24.95 4.66
N GLU A 282 -5.39 -25.89 5.07
CA GLU A 282 -5.66 -27.09 4.26
C GLU A 282 -6.25 -26.75 2.89
N LYS A 283 -7.21 -25.82 2.82
CA LYS A 283 -7.79 -25.34 1.54
C LYS A 283 -6.75 -24.64 0.66
N VAL A 284 -5.87 -23.83 1.23
CA VAL A 284 -4.79 -23.16 0.49
C VAL A 284 -3.83 -24.18 -0.10
N VAL A 285 -3.45 -25.21 0.67
CA VAL A 285 -2.57 -26.30 0.19
C VAL A 285 -3.25 -27.07 -0.95
N GLU A 286 -4.50 -27.46 -0.79
CA GLU A 286 -5.26 -28.19 -1.82
C GLU A 286 -5.33 -27.39 -3.14
N LEU A 287 -5.78 -26.12 -3.07
CA LEU A 287 -5.89 -25.25 -4.24
C LEU A 287 -4.53 -25.00 -4.91
N SER A 288 -3.48 -24.82 -4.11
CA SER A 288 -2.12 -24.63 -4.59
C SER A 288 -1.62 -25.84 -5.40
N VAL A 289 -1.83 -27.05 -4.88
CA VAL A 289 -1.42 -28.30 -5.53
C VAL A 289 -2.24 -28.53 -6.81
N GLN A 290 -3.57 -28.36 -6.76
CA GLN A 290 -4.45 -28.58 -7.91
C GLN A 290 -4.18 -27.60 -9.06
N SER A 291 -3.92 -26.33 -8.74
CA SER A 291 -3.69 -25.29 -9.75
C SER A 291 -2.24 -25.20 -10.23
N GLY A 292 -1.29 -25.78 -9.49
CA GLY A 292 0.14 -25.61 -9.72
C GLY A 292 0.58 -24.16 -9.48
N VAL A 293 0.03 -23.51 -8.45
CA VAL A 293 0.38 -22.15 -8.04
C VAL A 293 0.94 -22.19 -6.63
N SER A 294 2.16 -21.70 -6.41
CA SER A 294 2.78 -21.69 -5.07
C SER A 294 2.03 -20.78 -4.10
N SER A 295 1.94 -21.22 -2.84
CA SER A 295 1.41 -20.50 -1.68
C SER A 295 2.49 -20.35 -0.61
N SER A 296 2.17 -19.66 0.49
CA SER A 296 3.00 -19.60 1.71
C SER A 296 3.22 -20.97 2.36
N PHE A 297 2.40 -21.98 2.02
CA PHE A 297 2.43 -23.32 2.60
C PHE A 297 2.94 -24.41 1.65
N THR A 298 3.27 -24.06 0.40
CA THR A 298 3.72 -25.03 -0.62
C THR A 298 4.98 -24.56 -1.33
N ALA A 299 5.76 -25.51 -1.85
CA ALA A 299 6.98 -25.24 -2.59
C ALA A 299 7.11 -26.15 -3.81
N PHE A 300 7.76 -25.64 -4.86
CA PHE A 300 8.17 -26.47 -6.00
C PHE A 300 9.50 -27.15 -5.70
N ILE A 301 9.53 -28.47 -5.84
CA ILE A 301 10.74 -29.28 -5.67
C ILE A 301 11.19 -29.74 -7.05
N ALA A 302 12.34 -29.25 -7.49
CA ALA A 302 12.99 -29.75 -8.69
C ALA A 302 13.67 -31.09 -8.38
N VAL A 303 13.29 -32.15 -9.09
CA VAL A 303 13.88 -33.48 -8.95
C VAL A 303 14.74 -33.75 -10.18
N ASN A 304 16.04 -33.94 -10.00
CA ASN A 304 16.91 -34.39 -11.08
C ASN A 304 16.69 -35.89 -11.34
N LYS A 305 16.29 -36.21 -12.59
CA LYS A 305 16.04 -37.59 -13.03
C LYS A 305 17.16 -38.17 -13.90
N SER A 306 18.23 -37.41 -14.21
CA SER A 306 19.24 -37.83 -15.19
C SER A 306 20.10 -39.03 -14.77
N ASP A 307 20.12 -39.37 -13.48
CA ASP A 307 21.16 -40.29 -12.96
C ASP A 307 20.57 -41.53 -12.27
N GLY A 308 19.29 -41.50 -11.86
CA GLY A 308 18.68 -42.51 -10.98
C GLY A 308 19.36 -42.68 -9.61
N LYS A 309 20.45 -41.95 -9.34
CA LYS A 309 21.22 -42.00 -8.10
C LYS A 309 20.49 -41.21 -7.01
N VAL A 310 20.26 -41.87 -5.88
CA VAL A 310 19.72 -41.22 -4.67
C VAL A 310 20.74 -40.18 -4.21
N ILE A 311 20.32 -38.92 -4.14
CA ILE A 311 21.12 -37.85 -3.51
C ILE A 311 21.15 -38.15 -2.01
N GLN A 312 22.28 -38.63 -1.50
CA GLN A 312 22.52 -38.86 -0.07
C GLN A 312 23.27 -37.68 0.53
N GLY A 313 22.82 -37.20 1.69
CA GLY A 313 23.45 -36.12 2.44
C GLY A 313 22.44 -35.21 3.14
N PRO A 314 22.89 -34.36 4.08
CA PRO A 314 22.02 -33.39 4.74
C PRO A 314 21.51 -32.35 3.73
N LEU A 315 20.28 -31.89 3.91
CA LEU A 315 19.74 -30.75 3.16
C LEU A 315 20.62 -29.51 3.43
N VAL A 316 21.32 -29.04 2.41
CA VAL A 316 22.12 -27.81 2.49
C VAL A 316 21.27 -26.65 2.02
N ARG A 317 20.93 -25.73 2.93
CA ARG A 317 20.34 -24.46 2.56
C ARG A 317 21.39 -23.61 1.85
N ARG A 318 21.11 -23.25 0.60
CA ARG A 318 21.83 -22.18 -0.11
C ARG A 318 20.83 -21.07 -0.41
N ASP A 319 21.08 -19.90 0.17
CA ASP A 319 20.34 -18.70 -0.22
C ASP A 319 20.87 -18.30 -1.61
N VAL A 320 20.03 -18.48 -2.63
CA VAL A 320 20.35 -18.03 -3.99
C VAL A 320 20.08 -16.53 -4.03
N PRO A 321 21.08 -15.68 -4.27
CA PRO A 321 20.85 -14.24 -4.40
C PRO A 321 19.86 -14.00 -5.53
N VAL A 322 18.71 -13.40 -5.23
CA VAL A 322 17.84 -12.88 -6.27
C VAL A 322 18.65 -11.81 -6.99
N ALA A 323 18.82 -11.92 -8.31
CA ALA A 323 19.55 -10.94 -9.10
C ALA A 323 18.90 -9.56 -8.90
N MET A 324 19.46 -8.76 -7.99
CA MET A 324 19.32 -7.32 -8.07
C MET A 324 19.89 -6.94 -9.43
N MET A 325 19.09 -6.25 -10.26
CA MET A 325 19.63 -5.55 -11.43
C MET A 325 20.76 -4.65 -10.95
N MET A 326 22.00 -5.12 -11.08
CA MET A 326 23.19 -4.32 -10.83
C MET A 326 23.24 -3.26 -11.91
N LYS A 327 22.83 -2.03 -11.57
CA LYS A 327 23.26 -0.87 -12.34
C LYS A 327 24.75 -0.66 -12.07
N GLY A 328 25.57 -0.95 -13.08
CA GLY A 328 26.88 -0.35 -13.31
C GLY A 328 27.99 -0.77 -12.34
N LEU A 329 28.79 -1.76 -12.75
CA LEU A 329 30.13 -1.98 -12.22
C LEU A 329 31.04 -0.78 -12.54
N HIS A 330 31.55 -0.10 -11.51
CA HIS A 330 32.86 0.53 -11.55
C HIS A 330 33.56 0.34 -10.20
N ILE A 331 34.65 -0.43 -10.24
CA ILE A 331 35.70 -0.61 -9.23
C ILE A 331 37.01 -0.69 -10.07
N PRO A 332 38.19 -0.19 -9.64
CA PRO A 332 38.65 0.03 -8.27
C PRO A 332 39.34 1.38 -7.98
N PHE A 333 39.48 1.72 -6.70
CA PHE A 333 40.82 2.03 -6.16
C PHE A 333 40.90 1.62 -4.68
N ALA A 334 42.01 0.97 -4.33
CA ALA A 334 42.35 0.46 -3.02
C ALA A 334 43.13 1.49 -2.18
N GLY A 335 42.91 1.51 -0.87
CA GLY A 335 43.72 2.24 0.12
C GLY A 335 43.15 2.09 1.55
N PRO A 336 43.97 2.05 2.61
CA PRO A 336 43.81 1.08 3.70
C PRO A 336 43.05 1.57 4.95
N SER A 337 42.70 0.55 5.74
CA SER A 337 42.02 0.48 7.04
C SER A 337 42.37 1.51 8.13
N GLY A 338 41.31 1.97 8.82
CA GLY A 338 41.32 2.47 10.19
C GLY A 338 39.87 2.55 10.73
N PRO A 339 39.58 2.17 11.98
CA PRO A 339 38.22 2.06 12.49
C PRO A 339 37.74 3.43 12.96
N PHE A 340 36.81 4.04 12.23
CA PHE A 340 36.08 5.20 12.71
C PHE A 340 34.70 4.76 13.20
N LEU A 341 34.63 4.52 14.51
CA LEU A 341 33.38 4.61 15.26
C LEU A 341 32.98 6.09 15.29
N LEU A 342 32.05 6.47 14.41
CA LEU A 342 31.29 7.70 14.53
C LEU A 342 29.82 7.32 14.55
N GLY A 343 29.31 7.14 15.77
CA GLY A 343 27.88 7.22 16.00
C GLY A 343 27.42 8.63 15.66
N SER A 344 26.65 8.76 14.57
CA SER A 344 25.83 9.94 14.33
C SER A 344 24.37 9.56 14.52
N SER A 345 23.91 9.69 15.76
CA SER A 345 22.49 9.75 16.10
C SER A 345 21.89 11.02 15.51
N SER A 346 21.26 10.90 14.34
CA SER A 346 20.29 11.86 13.81
C SER A 346 19.34 11.12 12.88
N LYS A 347 18.31 10.51 13.48
CA LYS A 347 17.19 9.87 12.77
C LYS A 347 15.97 10.68 13.16
N TYR A 348 15.29 11.28 12.18
CA TYR A 348 14.22 12.22 12.44
C TYR A 348 12.88 11.64 11.99
N SER A 349 11.85 11.96 12.78
CA SER A 349 10.53 11.33 12.78
C SER A 349 9.59 12.02 11.81
N ILE A 350 8.70 11.23 11.21
CA ILE A 350 7.87 11.62 10.09
C ILE A 350 6.41 11.55 10.46
N THR A 351 5.64 12.50 9.94
CA THR A 351 4.20 12.51 10.12
C THR A 351 3.49 11.59 9.13
N CYS A 352 2.45 10.90 9.59
CA CYS A 352 1.47 10.22 8.77
C CYS A 352 0.10 10.88 8.96
N CYS A 353 -0.48 11.42 7.88
CA CYS A 353 -1.85 11.93 7.90
C CYS A 353 -2.79 10.91 7.27
N ASP A 354 -3.80 10.49 8.04
CA ASP A 354 -4.99 9.82 7.52
C ASP A 354 -5.97 10.93 7.12
N LEU A 355 -6.32 11.03 5.85
CA LEU A 355 -7.27 12.01 5.32
C LEU A 355 -8.39 11.30 4.58
N THR A 356 -9.64 11.59 4.89
CA THR A 356 -10.76 11.07 4.10
C THR A 356 -11.34 12.15 3.18
N THR A 357 -11.59 11.85 1.92
CA THR A 357 -12.00 12.87 0.94
C THR A 357 -13.51 12.98 0.76
N ASN A 358 -13.99 14.21 0.61
CA ASN A 358 -15.40 14.54 0.40
C ASN A 358 -15.79 14.54 -1.10
N LYS A 359 -17.11 14.48 -1.33
CA LYS A 359 -17.85 14.60 -2.60
C LYS A 359 -17.55 15.86 -3.39
#